data_AF-A0A7S2E1R8-F1
#
_entry.id   AF-A0A7S2E1R8-F1
#
_cell.length_a   1.000
_cell.length_b   1.000
_cell.length_c   1.000
_cell.angle_alpha   90.00
_cell.angle_beta   90.00
_cell.angle_gamma   90.00
#
_symmetry.space_group_name_H-M   'P 1'
#
loop_
_entity.id
_entity.type
_entity.pdbx_description
1 polymer ?
#
loop_
_entity_poly.entity_id
_entity_poly.type
_entity_poly.pdbx_seq_one_letter_code
_entity_poly.pdbx_strand_id
1 'polypeptide(L)'
;ELPDESCNPFQSAHFHRCGRGCLDCGYGRNETHQSQCREAASFKTYGAKAYGSVAPGETAMMAEILSGGPIECMMLDSVPSFEDYDGNGILCEPTNETGHNHDVEVIGWGEEDGEAYWIGRK
;
A
#
# COMPACT_ATOMS: atom_id res chain seq x y z
N GLU A 1 -2.46 7.60 -13.34
CA GLU A 1 -3.52 6.58 -13.41
C GLU A 1 -2.88 5.20 -13.34
N LEU A 2 -3.58 4.21 -12.81
CA LEU A 2 -3.09 2.85 -12.59
C LEU A 2 -4.09 1.83 -13.18
N PRO A 3 -3.62 0.74 -13.81
CA PRO A 3 -4.49 -0.36 -14.24
C PRO A 3 -4.93 -1.22 -13.05
N ASP A 4 -5.81 -2.18 -13.31
CA ASP A 4 -6.17 -3.23 -12.34
C ASP A 4 -4.98 -4.18 -12.06
N GLU A 5 -4.92 -4.80 -10.88
CA GLU A 5 -3.86 -5.76 -10.53
C GLU A 5 -3.75 -6.92 -11.53
N SER A 6 -4.88 -7.36 -12.09
CA SER A 6 -4.91 -8.42 -13.11
C SER A 6 -4.16 -8.06 -14.40
N CYS A 7 -3.89 -6.78 -14.64
CA CYS A 7 -3.15 -6.34 -15.81
C CYS A 7 -1.65 -6.67 -15.73
N ASN A 8 -1.05 -6.63 -14.54
CA ASN A 8 0.34 -7.02 -14.37
C ASN A 8 0.58 -7.37 -12.90
N PRO A 9 0.28 -8.62 -12.51
CA PRO A 9 0.35 -9.02 -11.11
C PRO A 9 1.74 -8.81 -10.51
N PHE A 10 1.79 -8.48 -9.23
CA PHE A 10 3.02 -8.24 -8.49
C PHE A 10 4.01 -9.43 -8.59
N GLN A 11 5.28 -9.15 -8.89
CA GLN A 11 6.33 -10.17 -9.10
C GLN A 11 7.52 -10.06 -8.15
N SER A 12 7.50 -9.11 -7.20
CA SER A 12 8.63 -8.85 -6.29
C SER A 12 9.99 -8.71 -7.00
N ALA A 13 10.00 -8.14 -8.20
CA ALA A 13 11.18 -8.02 -9.04
C ALA A 13 11.22 -6.65 -9.70
N HIS A 14 12.43 -6.10 -9.87
CA HIS A 14 12.63 -4.84 -10.56
C HIS A 14 12.55 -5.04 -12.08
N PHE A 15 11.67 -4.31 -12.75
CA PHE A 15 11.63 -4.24 -14.21
C PHE A 15 12.26 -2.95 -14.69
N HIS A 16 13.43 -3.04 -15.34
CA HIS A 16 14.15 -1.88 -15.89
C HIS A 16 13.41 -1.14 -17.03
N ARG A 17 12.19 -1.57 -17.38
CA ARG A 17 11.35 -0.91 -18.38
C ARG A 17 9.94 -0.74 -17.85
N CYS A 18 9.59 0.48 -17.48
CA CYS A 18 8.20 0.94 -17.44
C CYS A 18 7.68 0.85 -18.88
N GLY A 19 6.75 -0.06 -19.16
CA GLY A 19 6.29 -0.25 -20.54
C GLY A 19 5.52 -1.52 -20.83
N ARG A 20 5.58 -2.53 -19.96
CA ARG A 20 4.56 -3.58 -20.01
C ARG A 20 3.28 -2.99 -19.45
N GLY A 21 2.47 -2.40 -20.32
CA GLY A 21 1.07 -2.09 -20.02
C GLY A 21 0.31 -3.35 -19.63
N CYS A 22 -1.01 -3.27 -19.54
CA CYS A 22 -1.83 -4.44 -19.22
C CYS A 22 -1.49 -5.63 -20.12
N LEU A 23 -1.18 -6.78 -19.53
CA LEU A 23 -0.78 -8.00 -20.21
C LEU A 23 -1.96 -8.96 -20.30
N ASP A 24 -2.33 -9.31 -21.53
CA ASP A 24 -3.22 -10.43 -21.81
C ASP A 24 -2.36 -11.69 -21.97
N CYS A 25 -2.27 -12.47 -20.90
CA CYS A 25 -1.55 -13.74 -20.86
C CYS A 25 -2.52 -14.89 -21.10
N GLY A 26 -2.66 -15.30 -22.36
CA GLY A 26 -3.40 -16.51 -22.72
C GLY A 26 -2.58 -17.79 -22.53
N TYR A 27 -3.26 -18.90 -22.21
CA TYR A 27 -2.67 -20.23 -22.39
C TYR A 27 -2.55 -20.47 -23.90
N GLY A 28 -1.32 -20.61 -24.41
CA GLY A 28 -1.10 -20.89 -25.82
C GLY A 28 -1.85 -22.18 -26.22
N ARG A 29 -2.68 -22.13 -27.26
CA ARG A 29 -3.33 -23.30 -27.87
C ARG A 29 -2.35 -24.22 -28.63
N ASN A 30 -1.05 -24.07 -28.40
CA ASN A 30 0.00 -24.86 -29.05
C ASN A 30 0.58 -25.87 -28.06
N GLU A 31 1.08 -26.97 -28.62
CA GLU A 31 1.59 -28.17 -27.93
C GLU A 31 2.72 -27.90 -26.92
N THR A 32 3.30 -26.69 -26.92
CA THR A 32 4.39 -26.29 -26.02
C THR A 32 3.93 -25.60 -24.73
N HIS A 33 2.63 -25.27 -24.58
CA HIS A 33 2.06 -24.68 -23.35
C HIS A 33 2.81 -23.44 -22.85
N GLN A 34 3.50 -22.72 -23.74
CA GLN A 34 4.19 -21.48 -23.38
C GLN A 34 3.16 -20.37 -23.25
N SER A 35 3.15 -19.70 -22.09
CA SER A 35 2.36 -18.49 -21.89
C SER A 35 2.87 -17.40 -22.84
N GLN A 36 2.05 -17.06 -23.84
CA GLN A 36 2.29 -15.91 -24.70
C GLN A 36 1.54 -14.73 -24.10
N CYS A 37 2.23 -13.91 -23.32
CA CYS A 37 1.69 -12.63 -22.87
C CYS A 37 1.84 -11.59 -23.98
N ARG A 38 0.75 -10.89 -24.27
CA ARG A 38 0.70 -9.79 -25.24
C ARG A 38 0.21 -8.54 -24.53
N GLU A 39 0.63 -7.37 -24.99
CA GLU A 39 0.06 -6.13 -24.48
C GLU A 39 -1.41 -6.02 -24.91
N ALA A 40 -2.29 -5.75 -23.96
CA ALA A 40 -3.69 -5.51 -24.21
C ALA A 40 -3.84 -4.17 -24.94
N ALA A 41 -4.61 -4.17 -26.04
CA ALA A 41 -4.82 -2.99 -26.86
C ALA A 41 -5.58 -1.86 -26.12
N SER A 42 -6.41 -2.22 -25.13
CA SER A 42 -7.17 -1.28 -24.31
C SER A 42 -7.48 -1.90 -22.95
N PHE A 43 -7.37 -1.11 -21.89
CA PHE A 43 -7.69 -1.52 -20.53
C PHE A 43 -8.20 -0.32 -19.72
N LYS A 44 -8.91 -0.61 -18.62
CA LYS A 44 -9.41 0.43 -17.73
C LYS A 44 -8.28 0.92 -16.83
N THR A 45 -8.21 2.23 -16.64
CA THR A 45 -7.31 2.88 -15.70
C THR A 45 -8.10 3.60 -14.62
N TYR A 46 -7.49 3.77 -13.46
CA TYR A 46 -8.03 4.44 -12.29
C TYR A 46 -7.09 5.58 -11.90
N GLY A 47 -7.65 6.76 -11.64
CA GLY A 47 -6.89 7.93 -11.24
C GLY A 47 -7.54 8.64 -10.06
N ALA A 48 -6.73 9.26 -9.23
CA ALA A 48 -7.21 10.17 -8.18
C ALA A 48 -7.55 11.52 -8.80
N LYS A 49 -8.66 12.13 -8.36
CA LYS A 49 -9.03 13.49 -8.77
C LYS A 49 -8.18 14.57 -8.09
N ALA A 50 -7.71 14.27 -6.88
CA ALA A 50 -6.82 15.11 -6.08
C ALA A 50 -5.95 14.20 -5.22
N TYR A 51 -4.76 14.67 -4.89
CA TYR A 51 -3.80 14.05 -3.98
C TYR A 51 -2.95 15.15 -3.35
N GLY A 52 -2.38 14.90 -2.18
CA GLY A 52 -1.56 15.86 -1.48
C GLY A 52 -1.14 15.34 -0.11
N SER A 53 -0.35 16.14 0.59
CA SER A 53 0.06 15.83 1.96
C SER A 53 -0.99 16.31 2.96
N VAL A 54 -1.25 15.50 3.98
CA VAL A 54 -2.03 15.91 5.14
C VAL A 54 -1.18 16.84 6.01
N ALA A 55 -1.81 17.85 6.62
CA ALA A 55 -1.11 18.71 7.58
C ALA A 55 -0.61 17.87 8.77
N PRO A 56 0.56 18.19 9.37
CA PRO A 56 1.08 17.44 10.51
C PRO A 56 0.11 17.46 11.71
N GLY A 57 0.02 16.33 12.41
CA GLY A 57 -0.70 16.19 13.67
C GLY A 57 -1.94 15.30 13.59
N GLU A 58 -2.27 14.71 14.73
CA GLU A 58 -3.34 13.71 14.89
C GLU A 58 -4.69 14.21 14.37
N THR A 59 -5.12 15.42 14.77
CA THR A 59 -6.43 15.97 14.35
C THR A 59 -6.56 16.12 12.83
N ALA A 60 -5.47 16.47 12.14
CA ALA A 60 -5.50 16.61 10.69
C ALA A 60 -5.57 15.24 10.00
N MET A 61 -4.82 14.24 10.50
CA MET A 61 -4.91 12.86 10.04
C MET A 61 -6.32 12.30 10.23
N MET A 62 -6.91 12.47 11.42
CA MET A 62 -8.29 12.04 11.70
C MET A 62 -9.30 12.69 10.75
N ALA A 63 -9.15 14.00 10.49
CA ALA A 63 -10.05 14.73 9.61
C ALA A 63 -9.97 14.25 8.15
N GLU A 64 -8.75 13.96 7.66
CA GLU A 64 -8.57 13.39 6.32
C GLU A 64 -9.19 11.99 6.25
N ILE A 65 -8.92 11.13 7.24
CA ILE A 65 -9.47 9.77 7.27
C ILE A 65 -11.00 9.76 7.24
N LEU A 66 -11.65 10.67 7.98
CA LEU A 66 -13.12 10.78 7.99
C LEU A 66 -13.72 11.26 6.67
N SER A 67 -13.00 12.10 5.92
CA SER A 67 -13.54 12.77 4.73
C SER A 67 -13.09 12.17 3.42
N GLY A 68 -11.86 11.66 3.37
CA GLY A 68 -11.18 11.11 2.20
C GLY A 68 -10.93 9.59 2.26
N GLY A 69 -11.05 8.97 3.44
CA GLY A 69 -10.72 7.57 3.65
C GLY A 69 -9.25 7.36 4.04
N PRO A 70 -8.72 6.13 3.96
CA PRO A 70 -7.37 5.80 4.42
C PRO A 70 -6.28 6.71 3.87
N ILE A 71 -5.26 6.96 4.69
CA ILE A 71 -4.09 7.78 4.34
C ILE A 71 -2.82 6.93 4.34
N GLU A 72 -1.85 7.33 3.53
CA GLU A 72 -0.49 6.78 3.54
C GLU A 72 0.35 7.55 4.55
N CYS A 73 1.13 6.84 5.37
CA CYS A 73 2.03 7.42 6.36
C CYS A 73 3.39 6.75 6.33
N MET A 74 4.43 7.58 6.38
CA MET A 74 5.82 7.14 6.53
C MET A 74 6.10 6.88 8.01
N MET A 75 6.69 5.72 8.32
CA MET A 75 7.11 5.34 9.66
C MET A 75 8.46 4.60 9.64
N LEU A 76 9.02 4.40 10.83
CA LEU A 76 10.17 3.52 11.04
C LEU A 76 9.65 2.10 11.33
N ASP A 77 9.94 1.16 10.43
CA ASP A 77 9.56 -0.26 10.60
C ASP A 77 10.71 -1.13 11.11
N SER A 78 11.96 -0.66 11.03
CA SER A 78 13.17 -1.41 11.39
C SER A 78 13.42 -1.43 12.89
N VAL A 79 12.36 -1.75 13.65
CA VAL A 79 12.36 -1.91 15.10
C VAL A 79 11.76 -3.28 15.42
N PRO A 80 12.37 -4.08 16.32
CA PRO A 80 11.89 -5.44 16.60
C PRO A 80 10.43 -5.49 17.04
N SER A 81 9.95 -4.47 17.75
CA SER A 81 8.55 -4.36 18.16
C SER A 81 7.59 -4.43 16.97
N PHE A 82 7.93 -3.81 15.84
CA PHE A 82 7.09 -3.77 14.64
C PHE A 82 7.31 -4.95 13.70
N GLU A 83 8.55 -5.46 13.60
CA GLU A 83 8.84 -6.65 12.81
C GLU A 83 8.18 -7.91 13.38
N ASP A 84 8.21 -8.07 14.71
CA ASP A 84 7.69 -9.24 15.42
C ASP A 84 6.23 -9.08 15.88
N TYR A 85 5.57 -7.96 15.52
CA TYR A 85 4.20 -7.70 15.92
C TYR A 85 3.23 -8.73 15.32
N ASP A 86 2.51 -9.45 16.18
CA ASP A 86 1.59 -10.52 15.79
C ASP A 86 0.13 -10.03 15.59
N GLY A 87 -0.12 -8.75 15.79
CA GLY A 87 -1.45 -8.14 15.71
C GLY A 87 -2.23 -8.13 17.02
N ASN A 88 -1.65 -8.62 18.13
CA ASN A 88 -2.32 -8.62 19.42
C ASN A 88 -1.90 -7.42 20.28
N GLY A 89 -2.90 -6.70 20.81
CA GLY A 89 -2.71 -5.54 21.69
C GLY A 89 -2.17 -4.31 20.97
N ILE A 90 -1.94 -3.23 21.72
CA ILE A 90 -1.41 -1.97 21.17
C ILE A 90 0.12 -2.05 21.08
N LEU A 91 0.65 -1.88 19.87
CA LEU A 91 2.08 -1.73 19.64
C LEU A 91 2.55 -0.34 20.11
N CYS A 92 3.54 -0.32 20.99
CA CYS A 92 4.19 0.90 21.46
C CYS A 92 5.70 0.72 21.41
N GLU A 93 6.35 1.51 20.57
CA GLU A 93 7.81 1.54 20.43
C GLU A 93 8.35 2.81 21.12
N PRO A 94 9.10 2.69 22.22
CA PRO A 94 9.53 3.83 23.04
C PRO A 94 10.75 4.58 22.50
N THR A 95 11.33 4.16 21.36
CA THR A 95 12.48 4.86 20.78
C THR A 95 12.09 6.24 20.25
N ASN A 96 12.96 7.24 20.47
CA ASN A 96 12.79 8.60 19.95
C ASN A 96 13.35 8.74 18.51
N GLU A 97 13.38 7.66 17.75
CA GLU A 97 13.87 7.71 16.37
C GLU A 97 12.83 8.38 15.46
N THR A 98 13.25 9.43 14.77
CA THR A 98 12.39 10.19 13.84
C THR A 98 12.66 9.83 12.38
N GLY A 99 13.40 8.74 12.15
CA GLY A 99 13.63 8.20 10.82
C GLY A 99 12.35 7.62 10.23
N HIS A 100 12.36 7.40 8.92
CA HIS A 100 11.31 6.66 8.22
C HIS A 100 11.97 5.84 7.11
N ASN A 101 11.49 4.61 6.94
CA ASN A 101 11.99 3.67 5.95
C ASN A 101 10.86 2.80 5.37
N HIS A 102 9.61 3.04 5.79
CA HIS A 102 8.46 2.25 5.41
C HIS A 102 7.19 3.11 5.29
N ASP A 103 6.33 2.76 4.33
CA ASP A 103 5.04 3.41 4.11
C ASP A 103 3.93 2.44 4.51
N VAL A 104 2.99 2.89 5.34
CA VAL A 104 1.81 2.11 5.77
C VAL A 104 0.52 2.84 5.46
N GLU A 105 -0.58 2.09 5.39
CA GLU A 105 -1.91 2.66 5.27
C GLU A 105 -2.54 2.80 6.67
N VAL A 106 -2.88 4.02 7.09
CA VAL A 106 -3.64 4.28 8.33
C VAL A 106 -5.11 4.41 7.98
N ILE A 107 -5.92 3.49 8.50
CA ILE A 107 -7.35 3.36 8.14
C ILE A 107 -8.30 3.90 9.22
N GLY A 108 -7.79 4.23 10.40
CA GLY A 108 -8.59 4.67 11.54
C GLY A 108 -7.79 4.75 12.83
N TRP A 109 -8.49 4.95 13.94
CA TRP A 109 -7.94 5.03 15.28
C TRP A 109 -8.95 4.49 16.30
N GLY A 110 -8.48 4.25 17.52
CA GLY A 110 -9.30 3.82 18.64
C GLY A 110 -8.69 4.20 19.98
N GLU A 111 -9.34 3.76 21.05
CA GLU A 111 -8.88 3.90 22.43
C GLU A 111 -9.17 2.60 23.18
N GLU A 112 -8.19 2.07 23.91
CA GLU A 112 -8.35 0.92 24.79
C GLU A 112 -7.71 1.24 26.14
N ASP A 113 -8.46 1.07 27.24
CA ASP A 113 -8.01 1.38 28.61
C ASP A 113 -7.41 2.78 28.80
N GLY A 114 -7.86 3.76 28.01
CA GLY A 114 -7.39 5.14 28.04
C GLY A 114 -6.13 5.41 27.18
N GLU A 115 -5.64 4.40 26.46
CA GLU A 115 -4.53 4.50 25.51
C GLU A 115 -5.09 4.63 24.09
N ALA A 116 -4.79 5.75 23.42
CA ALA A 116 -5.17 5.98 22.04
C ALA A 116 -4.22 5.26 21.07
N TYR A 117 -4.75 4.72 19.98
CA TYR A 117 -3.96 3.99 18.99
C TYR A 117 -4.45 4.21 17.56
N TRP A 118 -3.55 4.03 16.60
CA TRP A 118 -3.87 4.00 15.17
C TRP A 118 -4.15 2.57 14.71
N ILE A 119 -5.07 2.43 13.75
CA ILE A 119 -5.33 1.16 13.05
C ILE A 119 -4.58 1.23 11.72
N GLY A 120 -3.48 0.48 11.63
CA GLY A 120 -2.64 0.40 10.44
C GLY A 120 -2.87 -0.86 9.63
N ARG A 121 -2.58 -0.79 8.34
CA ARG A 121 -2.46 -1.92 7.43
C ARG A 121 -1.04 -1.93 6.83
N LYS A 122 -0.35 -3.04 7.10
CA LYS A 122 0.98 -3.38 6.58
C LYS A 122 0.85 -4.32 5.39
#